data_AF-A0A2T4ZCR6-F1
#
_entry.id   AF-A0A2T4ZCR6-F1
#
_cell.length_a   1.000
_cell.length_b   1.000
_cell.length_c   1.000
_cell.angle_alpha   90.00
_cell.angle_beta   90.00
_cell.angle_gamma   90.00
#
_symmetry.space_group_name_H-M   'P 1'
#
loop_
_entity.id
_entity.type
_entity.pdbx_description
1 polymer ?
#
loop_
_entity_poly.entity_id
_entity_poly.type
_entity_poly.pdbx_seq_one_letter_code
_entity_poly.pdbx_strand_id
1 'polypeptide(L)'
;MLDFIQTFFRELVAAFALLVVSGFVLWMVFVVIALFRELFNPGDIQIRSYLYRIWRLLLLSFELVAYGGIFVAMFLLKSAEEEKLRFTLMMIQAILFSVLFLYIRWKTGGFFFQQKQSRRSR
;
A
#
# COMPACT_ATOMS: atom_id res chain seq x y z
N MET A 1 -8.59 30.40 -16.11
CA MET A 1 -8.48 30.07 -14.66
C MET A 1 -9.24 28.77 -14.34
N LEU A 2 -10.49 28.63 -14.79
CA LEU A 2 -11.26 27.40 -14.62
C LEU A 2 -10.61 26.16 -15.28
N ASP A 3 -10.06 26.29 -16.50
CA ASP A 3 -9.42 25.17 -17.22
C ASP A 3 -8.17 24.64 -16.51
N PHE A 4 -7.39 25.55 -15.90
CA PHE A 4 -6.21 25.18 -15.10
C PHE A 4 -6.62 24.37 -13.87
N ILE A 5 -7.64 24.83 -13.14
CA ILE A 5 -8.16 24.14 -11.95
C ILE A 5 -8.68 22.74 -12.34
N GLN A 6 -9.47 22.65 -13.42
CA GLN A 6 -9.98 21.37 -13.91
C GLN A 6 -8.86 20.40 -14.28
N THR A 7 -7.84 20.89 -15.01
CA THR A 7 -6.68 20.07 -15.41
C THR A 7 -5.91 19.58 -14.18
N PHE A 8 -5.64 20.47 -13.22
CA PHE A 8 -4.98 20.11 -11.97
C PHE A 8 -5.75 19.04 -11.19
N PHE A 9 -7.06 19.22 -10.97
CA PHE A 9 -7.88 18.25 -10.25
C PHE A 9 -7.97 16.90 -10.99
N ARG A 10 -8.06 16.92 -12.32
CA ARG A 10 -8.05 15.70 -13.13
C ARG A 10 -6.75 14.92 -12.93
N GLU A 11 -5.61 15.59 -13.03
CA GLU A 11 -4.30 14.94 -12.85
C GLU A 11 -4.08 14.48 -11.39
N LEU A 12 -4.56 15.25 -10.42
CA LEU A 12 -4.52 14.88 -9.01
C LEU A 12 -5.29 13.58 -8.75
N VAL A 13 -6.52 13.50 -9.24
CA VAL A 13 -7.38 12.32 -9.11
C VAL A 13 -6.80 11.14 -9.90
N ALA A 14 -6.23 11.37 -11.09
CA ALA A 14 -5.60 10.32 -11.87
C ALA A 14 -4.36 9.73 -11.17
N ALA A 15 -3.51 10.57 -10.59
CA ALA A 15 -2.36 10.14 -9.79
C ALA A 15 -2.81 9.37 -8.53
N PHE A 16 -3.86 9.83 -7.86
CA PHE A 16 -4.44 9.16 -6.70
C PHE A 16 -4.99 7.78 -7.06
N ALA A 17 -5.79 7.72 -8.12
CA ALA A 17 -6.37 6.48 -8.60
C ALA A 17 -5.28 5.46 -8.94
N LEU A 18 -4.19 5.88 -9.58
CA LEU A 18 -3.09 4.98 -9.92
C LEU A 18 -2.42 4.39 -8.67
N LEU A 19 -2.17 5.20 -7.63
CA LEU A 19 -1.61 4.72 -6.36
C LEU A 19 -2.57 3.77 -5.64
N VAL A 20 -3.86 4.10 -5.58
CA VAL A 20 -4.86 3.26 -4.88
C VAL A 20 -5.09 1.94 -5.63
N VAL A 21 -5.25 1.99 -6.95
CA VAL A 21 -5.47 0.81 -7.79
C VAL A 21 -4.25 -0.10 -7.74
N SER A 22 -3.02 0.44 -7.85
CA SER A 22 -1.81 -0.38 -7.76
C SER A 22 -1.66 -1.03 -6.37
N GLY A 23 -1.98 -0.31 -5.29
CA GLY A 23 -2.04 -0.86 -3.94
C GLY A 23 -3.05 -1.99 -3.80
N PHE A 24 -4.24 -1.82 -4.37
CA PHE A 24 -5.29 -2.82 -4.36
C PHE A 24 -4.93 -4.06 -5.19
N VAL A 25 -4.35 -3.88 -6.38
CA VAL A 25 -3.87 -4.99 -7.22
C VAL A 25 -2.78 -5.78 -6.51
N LEU A 26 -1.80 -5.10 -5.90
CA LEU A 26 -0.75 -5.75 -5.12
C LEU A 26 -1.35 -6.55 -3.94
N TRP A 27 -2.32 -5.96 -3.25
CA TRP A 27 -3.04 -6.64 -2.17
C TRP A 27 -3.79 -7.88 -2.65
N MET A 28 -4.49 -7.80 -3.78
CA MET A 28 -5.20 -8.94 -4.36
C MET A 28 -4.25 -10.11 -4.65
N VAL A 29 -3.04 -9.83 -5.16
CA VAL A 29 -2.02 -10.87 -5.35
C VAL A 29 -1.66 -11.55 -4.03
N PHE A 30 -1.42 -10.77 -2.96
CA PHE A 30 -1.16 -11.33 -1.63
C PHE A 30 -2.33 -12.13 -1.07
N VAL A 31 -3.57 -11.68 -1.27
CA VAL A 31 -4.77 -12.40 -0.83
C VAL A 31 -4.88 -13.73 -1.54
N VAL A 32 -4.70 -13.77 -2.86
CA VAL A 32 -4.74 -15.01 -3.64
C VAL A 32 -3.69 -16.00 -3.14
N ILE A 33 -2.45 -15.55 -2.92
CA ILE A 33 -1.38 -16.39 -2.36
C ILE A 33 -1.74 -16.90 -0.95
N ALA A 34 -2.31 -16.04 -0.10
CA ALA A 34 -2.74 -16.43 1.24
C ALA A 34 -3.91 -17.43 1.21
N LEU A 35 -4.85 -17.27 0.28
CA LEU A 35 -5.98 -18.18 0.05
C LEU A 35 -5.48 -19.56 -0.37
N PHE A 36 -4.58 -19.62 -1.35
CA PHE A 36 -3.97 -20.88 -1.79
C PHE A 36 -3.29 -21.60 -0.62
N ARG A 37 -2.51 -20.87 0.18
CA ARG A 37 -1.86 -21.45 1.37
C ARG A 37 -2.84 -22.02 2.38
N GLU A 38 -3.96 -21.33 2.61
CA GLU A 38 -4.97 -21.78 3.57
C GLU A 38 -5.76 -22.99 3.03
N LEU A 39 -6.09 -23.01 1.74
CA LEU A 39 -6.78 -24.12 1.07
C LEU A 39 -6.01 -25.45 1.13
N PHE A 40 -4.68 -25.40 1.10
CA PHE A 40 -3.83 -26.58 1.15
C PHE A 40 -3.34 -26.93 2.57
N ASN A 41 -3.76 -26.19 3.60
CA ASN A 41 -3.38 -26.46 4.97
C ASN A 41 -4.44 -27.34 5.66
N PRO A 42 -4.11 -28.58 6.08
CA PRO A 42 -5.09 -29.43 6.77
C PRO A 42 -5.35 -28.88 8.19
N GLY A 43 -6.49 -28.22 8.37
CA GLY A 43 -6.95 -27.69 9.66
C GLY A 43 -8.24 -26.85 9.54
N ASP A 44 -8.85 -26.52 10.68
CA ASP A 44 -10.07 -25.68 10.73
C ASP A 44 -9.77 -24.21 10.38
N ILE A 45 -10.57 -23.65 9.48
CA ILE A 45 -10.47 -22.26 9.04
C ILE A 45 -10.97 -21.32 10.15
N GLN A 46 -10.05 -20.69 10.88
CA GLN A 46 -10.40 -19.63 11.83
C GLN A 46 -10.58 -18.29 11.11
N ILE A 47 -11.81 -18.02 10.64
CA ILE A 47 -12.17 -16.83 9.86
C ILE A 47 -11.68 -15.51 10.52
N ARG A 48 -11.81 -15.39 11.84
CA ARG A 48 -11.39 -14.18 12.57
C ARG A 48 -9.89 -13.90 12.45
N SER A 49 -9.06 -14.93 12.60
CA SER A 49 -7.61 -14.83 12.49
C SER A 49 -7.20 -14.54 11.03
N TYR A 50 -7.88 -15.19 10.10
CA TYR A 50 -7.67 -15.00 8.67
C TYR A 50 -8.00 -13.57 8.21
N LEU A 51 -9.13 -13.01 8.65
CA LEU A 51 -9.55 -11.65 8.30
C LEU A 51 -8.57 -10.61 8.84
N TYR A 52 -8.06 -10.80 10.06
CA TYR A 52 -7.03 -9.92 10.63
C TYR A 52 -5.71 -10.00 9.85
N ARG A 53 -5.33 -11.20 9.38
CA ARG A 53 -4.16 -11.41 8.54
C ARG A 53 -4.31 -10.70 7.18
N ILE A 54 -5.46 -10.83 6.52
CA ILE A 54 -5.75 -10.13 5.26
C ILE A 54 -5.72 -8.61 5.46
N TRP A 55 -6.32 -8.13 6.56
CA TRP A 55 -6.33 -6.70 6.86
C TRP A 55 -4.91 -6.15 7.06
N ARG A 56 -4.04 -6.89 7.75
CA ARG A 56 -2.63 -6.55 7.87
C ARG A 56 -1.93 -6.54 6.51
N LEU A 57 -2.23 -7.50 5.63
CA LEU A 57 -1.68 -7.55 4.26
C LEU A 57 -2.15 -6.37 3.41
N LEU A 58 -3.38 -5.88 3.60
CA LEU A 58 -3.88 -4.68 2.95
C LEU A 58 -3.01 -3.48 3.28
N LEU A 59 -2.84 -3.20 4.57
CA LEU A 59 -2.01 -2.08 5.02
C LEU A 59 -0.57 -2.20 4.52
N LEU A 60 0.01 -3.40 4.55
CA LEU A 60 1.36 -3.64 4.04
C LEU A 60 1.46 -3.40 2.53
N SER A 61 0.44 -3.78 1.75
CA SER A 61 0.43 -3.59 0.30
C SER A 61 0.39 -2.12 -0.07
N PHE A 62 -0.46 -1.34 0.60
CA PHE A 62 -0.51 0.10 0.39
C PHE A 62 0.76 0.80 0.89
N GLU A 63 1.38 0.32 1.96
CA GLU A 63 2.68 0.82 2.43
C GLU A 63 3.79 0.56 1.39
N LEU A 64 3.85 -0.65 0.82
CA LEU A 64 4.80 -0.98 -0.26
C LEU A 64 4.58 -0.11 -1.50
N VAL A 65 3.33 0.12 -1.89
CA VAL A 65 3.01 0.98 -3.03
C VAL A 65 3.29 2.45 -2.74
N ALA A 66 3.09 2.94 -1.52
CA ALA A 66 3.46 4.30 -1.16
C ALA A 66 4.97 4.51 -1.25
N TYR A 67 5.78 3.63 -0.67
CA TYR A 67 7.24 3.72 -0.73
C TYR A 67 7.76 3.50 -2.15
N GLY A 68 7.30 2.44 -2.83
CA GLY A 68 7.68 2.14 -4.20
C GLY A 68 7.23 3.22 -5.19
N GLY A 69 6.06 3.81 -4.94
CA GLY A 69 5.48 4.89 -5.74
C GLY A 69 6.35 6.13 -5.80
N ILE A 70 7.13 6.44 -4.75
CA ILE A 70 8.11 7.54 -4.77
C ILE A 70 9.19 7.27 -5.82
N PHE A 71 9.77 6.06 -5.83
CA PHE A 71 10.81 5.68 -6.78
C PHE A 71 10.29 5.60 -8.21
N VAL A 72 9.11 5.01 -8.39
CA VAL A 72 8.46 4.89 -9.71
C VAL A 72 8.10 6.27 -10.26
N ALA A 73 7.51 7.14 -9.44
CA ALA A 73 7.19 8.50 -9.85
C ALA A 73 8.45 9.27 -10.24
N MET A 74 9.54 9.18 -9.45
CA MET A 74 10.82 9.84 -9.78
C MET A 74 11.42 9.33 -11.09
N PHE A 75 11.35 8.02 -11.34
CA PHE A 75 11.82 7.43 -12.59
C PHE A 75 11.01 7.94 -13.79
N LEU A 76 9.68 7.92 -13.69
CA LEU A 76 8.78 8.39 -14.75
C LEU A 76 8.93 9.90 -15.01
N LEU A 77 9.18 10.70 -13.98
CA LEU A 77 9.41 12.14 -14.10
C LEU A 77 10.67 12.49 -14.90
N LYS A 78 11.69 11.62 -14.87
CA LYS A 78 12.90 11.77 -15.70
C LYS A 78 12.67 11.41 -17.16
N SER A 79 11.73 10.52 -17.44
CA SER A 79 11.49 9.98 -18.78
C SER A 79 10.34 10.67 -19.53
N ALA A 80 9.42 11.34 -18.84
CA ALA A 80 8.24 11.93 -19.44
C ALA A 80 8.34 13.46 -19.55
N GLU A 81 8.31 13.98 -20.78
CA GLU A 81 8.29 15.43 -21.02
C GLU A 81 6.90 16.04 -20.91
N GLU A 82 5.85 15.32 -21.32
CA GLU A 82 4.48 15.84 -21.45
C GLU A 82 3.61 15.67 -20.18
N GLU A 83 3.86 14.65 -19.35
CA GLU A 83 3.03 14.33 -18.16
C GLU A 83 3.70 14.73 -16.82
N LYS A 84 4.59 15.74 -16.83
CA LYS A 84 5.35 16.15 -15.63
C LYS A 84 4.47 16.52 -14.44
N LEU A 85 3.34 17.19 -14.69
CA LEU A 85 2.43 17.62 -13.62
C LEU A 85 1.81 16.41 -12.90
N ARG A 86 1.38 15.39 -13.65
CA ARG A 86 0.82 14.16 -13.11
C ARG A 86 1.83 13.40 -12.25
N PHE A 87 3.05 13.20 -12.75
CA PHE A 87 4.08 12.46 -12.00
C PHE A 87 4.58 13.24 -10.78
N THR A 88 4.60 14.57 -10.85
CA THR A 88 4.87 15.42 -9.70
C THR A 88 3.80 15.24 -8.62
N LEU A 89 2.52 15.27 -9.01
CA LEU A 89 1.41 15.02 -8.08
C LEU A 89 1.43 13.61 -7.51
N MET A 90 1.76 12.61 -8.32
CA MET A 90 1.93 11.24 -7.88
C MET A 90 3.04 11.11 -6.83
N MET A 91 4.18 11.77 -7.04
CA MET A 91 5.28 11.79 -6.07
C MET A 91 4.86 12.44 -4.75
N ILE A 92 4.18 13.59 -4.80
CA ILE A 92 3.67 14.28 -3.61
C ILE A 92 2.71 13.36 -2.84
N GLN A 93 1.77 12.73 -3.54
CA GLN A 93 0.82 11.81 -2.92
C GLN A 93 1.49 10.57 -2.33
N ALA A 94 2.48 10.01 -3.03
CA ALA A 94 3.25 8.86 -2.54
C ALA A 94 3.99 9.21 -1.23
N ILE A 95 4.55 10.43 -1.13
CA ILE A 95 5.18 10.93 0.10
C ILE A 95 4.13 11.08 1.22
N LEU A 96 2.98 11.71 0.94
CA LEU A 96 1.92 11.89 1.93
C LEU A 96 1.41 10.55 2.46
N PHE A 97 1.18 9.57 1.58
CA PHE A 97 0.81 8.22 1.99
C PHE A 97 1.90 7.53 2.78
N SER A 98 3.16 7.69 2.40
CA SER A 98 4.30 7.13 3.13
C SER A 98 4.34 7.63 4.56
N VAL A 99 4.15 8.95 4.76
CA VAL A 99 4.06 9.56 6.09
C VAL A 99 2.84 9.06 6.86
N LEU A 100 1.68 8.95 6.20
CA LEU A 100 0.46 8.42 6.81
C LEU A 100 0.66 6.97 7.29
N PHE A 101 1.27 6.11 6.48
CA PHE A 101 1.52 4.72 6.86
C PHE A 101 2.56 4.60 7.96
N LEU A 102 3.60 5.45 7.97
CA LEU A 102 4.53 5.54 9.11
C LEU A 102 3.80 5.93 10.40
N TYR A 103 2.88 6.90 10.33
CA TYR A 103 2.08 7.30 11.49
C TYR A 103 1.18 6.17 11.98
N ILE A 104 0.46 5.50 11.08
CA ILE A 104 -0.38 4.33 11.41
C ILE A 104 0.48 3.25 12.05
N ARG A 105 1.67 2.96 11.49
CA ARG A 105 2.61 1.96 12.00
C ARG A 105 3.11 2.28 13.40
N TRP A 106 3.36 3.55 13.69
CA TRP A 106 3.77 4.00 15.02
C TRP A 106 2.65 3.80 16.04
N LYS A 107 1.40 4.17 15.68
CA LYS A 107 0.22 3.97 16.52
C LYS A 107 -0.13 2.50 16.75
N THR A 108 0.09 1.65 15.76
CA THR A 108 -0.20 0.20 15.85
C THR A 108 0.97 -0.63 16.39
N GLY A 109 2.08 0.00 16.80
CA GLY A 109 3.14 -0.64 17.58
C GLY A 109 4.07 -1.57 16.80
N GLY A 110 4.21 -1.39 15.48
CA GLY A 110 5.17 -2.13 14.65
C GLY A 110 4.84 -3.62 14.50
N PHE A 111 4.41 -4.02 13.31
CA PHE A 111 3.91 -5.37 13.02
C PHE A 111 4.89 -6.56 13.19
N PHE A 112 6.11 -6.36 13.73
CA PHE A 112 7.19 -7.35 13.68
C PHE A 112 7.66 -8.00 14.99
N PHE A 113 7.21 -7.63 16.20
CA PHE A 113 7.84 -8.19 17.41
C PHE A 113 6.91 -8.38 18.62
N GLN A 114 6.00 -9.36 18.57
CA GLN A 114 5.42 -9.96 19.80
C GLN A 114 5.01 -11.44 19.60
N GLN A 115 5.88 -12.29 19.04
CA GLN A 115 5.63 -13.74 19.02
C GLN A 115 6.80 -14.60 19.52
N LYS A 116 7.70 -14.06 20.35
CA LYS A 116 8.81 -14.85 20.89
C LYS A 116 9.10 -14.58 22.37
N GLN A 117 8.09 -14.62 23.23
CA GLN A 117 8.32 -14.50 24.68
C GLN A 117 7.43 -15.36 25.60
N SER A 118 6.90 -16.49 25.13
CA SER A 118 6.19 -17.46 26.01
C SER A 118 6.65 -18.93 25.91
N ARG A 119 7.83 -19.20 25.34
CA ARG A 119 8.37 -20.58 25.20
C ARG A 119 9.77 -20.81 25.80
N ARG A 120 10.18 -20.02 26.80
CA ARG A 120 11.37 -20.32 27.63
C ARG A 120 11.10 -19.93 29.08
N SER A 121 10.33 -20.75 29.77
CA SER A 121 10.23 -20.81 31.23
C SER A 121 9.43 -22.05 31.61
N ARG A 122 9.89 -23.22 31.15
CA ARG A 122 9.69 -24.50 31.81
C ARG A 122 10.98 -25.27 31.68
#